data_AF-A0A0M6ZZH3-F1
#
_entry.id   AF-A0A0M6ZZH3-F1
#
_cell.length_a   1.000
_cell.length_b   1.000
_cell.length_c   1.000
_cell.angle_alpha   90.00
_cell.angle_beta   90.00
_cell.angle_gamma   90.00
#
_symmetry.space_group_name_H-M   'P 1'
#
loop_
_entity.id
_entity.type
_entity.pdbx_description
1 polymer ?
#
loop_
_entity_poly.entity_id
_entity_poly.type
_entity_poly.pdbx_seq_one_letter_code
_entity_poly.pdbx_strand_id
1 'polypeptide(L)'
;MSNKLEPGYMVFEVFALEVYRKDPELFSTALELARQNGLKALKQCKRQDQASLKAQLQAVDSLHGLAGLMTLLAKDKPEDLPDLGPDNIRI
;
A
#
# COMPACT_ATOMS: atom_id res chain seq x y z
N MET A 1 -18.42 9.01 -8.56
CA MET A 1 -17.39 8.94 -9.62
C MET A 1 -16.81 7.53 -9.57
N SER A 2 -16.89 6.78 -10.67
CA SER A 2 -16.42 5.39 -10.70
C SER A 2 -14.89 5.40 -10.64
N ASN A 3 -14.33 5.03 -9.48
CA ASN A 3 -12.91 4.69 -9.34
C ASN A 3 -12.67 3.42 -10.15
N LYS A 4 -12.58 3.55 -11.47
CA LYS A 4 -11.99 2.50 -12.30
C LYS A 4 -10.50 2.52 -11.99
N LEU A 5 -10.12 1.77 -10.95
CA LEU A 5 -8.73 1.33 -10.75
C LEU A 5 -8.25 0.81 -12.11
N GLU A 6 -7.26 1.48 -12.71
CA GLU A 6 -6.76 1.02 -14.00
C GLU A 6 -6.23 -0.41 -13.84
N PRO A 7 -6.45 -1.31 -14.81
CA PRO A 7 -6.16 -2.73 -14.68
C PRO A 7 -4.74 -3.05 -14.18
N GLY A 8 -3.78 -2.17 -14.45
CA GLY A 8 -2.40 -2.31 -13.97
C GLY A 8 -2.23 -2.19 -12.45
N TYR A 9 -3.02 -1.35 -11.77
CA TYR A 9 -2.88 -1.14 -10.32
C TYR A 9 -3.25 -2.39 -9.52
N MET A 10 -4.34 -3.08 -9.89
CA MET A 10 -4.74 -4.33 -9.23
C MET A 10 -3.68 -5.43 -9.37
N VAL A 11 -2.95 -5.48 -10.49
CA VAL A 11 -1.89 -6.48 -10.70
C VAL A 11 -0.71 -6.26 -9.74
N PHE A 12 -0.34 -5.00 -9.49
CA PHE A 12 0.73 -4.67 -8.54
C PHE A 12 0.35 -4.97 -7.09
N GLU A 13 -0.88 -4.68 -6.69
CA GLU A 13 -1.36 -4.95 -5.33
C GLU A 13 -1.40 -6.46 -5.04
N VAL A 14 -1.92 -7.26 -5.98
CA VAL A 14 -1.93 -8.72 -5.88
C VAL A 14 -0.51 -9.26 -5.79
N PHE A 15 0.40 -8.81 -6.67
CA PHE A 15 1.79 -9.23 -6.64
C PHE A 15 2.48 -8.89 -5.30
N ALA A 16 2.28 -7.67 -4.79
CA ALA A 16 2.86 -7.24 -3.53
C ALA A 16 2.39 -8.10 -2.35
N LEU A 17 1.09 -8.45 -2.32
CA LEU A 17 0.52 -9.34 -1.31
C LEU A 17 1.05 -10.78 -1.39
N GLU A 18 1.29 -11.30 -2.60
CA GLU A 18 1.94 -12.61 -2.77
C GLU A 18 3.38 -12.58 -2.26
N VAL A 19 4.12 -11.50 -2.50
CA VAL A 19 5.47 -11.32 -1.94
C VAL A 19 5.41 -11.29 -0.42
N TYR A 20 4.50 -10.54 0.19
CA TYR A 20 4.32 -10.50 1.65
C TYR A 20 4.07 -11.90 2.24
N ARG A 21 3.21 -12.72 1.62
CA ARG A 21 2.91 -14.08 2.11
C ARG A 21 4.12 -15.02 2.06
N LYS A 22 5.02 -14.82 1.09
CA LYS A 22 6.20 -15.66 0.90
C LYS A 22 7.39 -15.18 1.71
N ASP A 23 7.56 -13.87 1.79
CA ASP A 23 8.71 -13.21 2.42
C ASP A 23 8.30 -11.80 2.93
N PRO A 24 7.79 -11.70 4.17
CA PRO A 24 7.39 -10.44 4.77
C PRO A 24 8.54 -9.43 4.90
N GLU A 25 9.77 -9.91 5.11
CA GLU A 25 10.95 -9.05 5.29
C GLU A 25 11.34 -8.39 3.97
N LEU A 26 11.37 -9.17 2.89
CA LEU A 26 11.58 -8.65 1.54
C LEU A 26 10.50 -7.63 1.15
N PHE A 27 9.24 -7.93 1.45
CA PHE A 27 8.12 -7.02 1.20
C PHE A 27 8.32 -5.68 1.92
N SER A 28 8.58 -5.70 3.24
CA SER A 28 8.79 -4.48 4.03
C SER A 28 9.99 -3.68 3.54
N THR A 29 11.10 -4.36 3.23
CA THR A 29 12.31 -3.71 2.72
C THR A 29 12.07 -3.05 1.36
N ALA A 30 11.35 -3.71 0.46
CA ALA A 30 11.04 -3.20 -0.87
C ALA A 30 10.11 -1.98 -0.81
N LEU A 31 9.07 -2.01 0.03
CA LEU A 31 8.18 -0.86 0.19
C LEU A 31 8.88 0.35 0.81
N GLU A 32 9.73 0.14 1.82
CA GLU A 32 10.49 1.24 2.42
C GLU A 32 11.45 1.88 1.39
N LEU A 33 12.12 1.07 0.56
CA LEU A 33 12.94 1.58 -0.55
C LEU A 33 12.10 2.37 -1.57
N ALA A 34 10.94 1.85 -1.96
CA ALA A 34 10.02 2.52 -2.88
C ALA A 34 9.57 3.88 -2.32
N ARG A 35 9.21 3.92 -1.04
CA ARG A 35 8.82 5.14 -0.32
C ARG A 35 9.94 6.17 -0.29
N GLN A 36 11.16 5.76 0.08
CA GLN A 36 12.32 6.65 0.11
C GLN A 36 12.62 7.25 -1.27
N ASN A 37 12.57 6.44 -2.31
CA ASN A 37 12.80 6.90 -3.68
C ASN A 37 11.68 7.82 -4.17
N GLY A 38 10.41 7.50 -3.88
CA GLY A 38 9.28 8.37 -4.20
C GLY A 38 9.35 9.73 -3.49
N LEU A 39 9.76 9.76 -2.23
CA LEU A 39 9.99 11.02 -1.49
C LEU A 39 11.13 11.85 -2.07
N LYS A 40 12.23 11.20 -2.51
CA LYS A 40 13.32 11.89 -3.22
C LYS A 40 12.84 12.46 -4.55
N ALA A 41 12.09 11.67 -5.33
CA ALA A 41 11.53 12.10 -6.60
C ALA A 41 10.54 13.26 -6.42
N LEU A 42 9.75 13.27 -5.35
CA LEU A 42 8.77 14.32 -5.07
C LEU A 42 9.43 15.69 -4.84
N LYS A 43 10.62 15.69 -4.23
CA LYS A 43 11.42 16.91 -4.03
C LYS A 43 12.00 17.45 -5.33
N GLN A 44 12.14 16.61 -6.37
CA GLN A 44 12.80 16.94 -7.63
C GLN A 44 11.82 17.12 -8.80
N CYS A 45 10.60 16.59 -8.70
CA CYS A 45 9.65 16.61 -9.81
C CYS A 45 8.93 17.96 -9.96
N LYS A 46 8.51 18.25 -11.19
CA LYS A 46 7.75 19.45 -11.53
C LYS A 46 6.38 19.41 -10.83
N ARG A 47 5.83 20.58 -10.52
CA ARG A 47 4.57 20.72 -9.77
C ARG A 47 3.39 19.94 -10.39
N GLN A 48 3.35 19.83 -11.71
CA GLN A 48 2.32 19.09 -12.46
C GLN A 48 2.37 17.57 -12.22
N ASP A 49 3.53 17.01 -11.91
CA ASP A 49 3.73 15.56 -11.72
C ASP A 49 3.62 15.16 -10.24
N GLN A 50 3.66 16.13 -9.31
CA GLN A 50 3.59 15.88 -7.88
C GLN A 50 2.29 15.19 -7.44
N ALA A 51 1.17 15.51 -8.08
CA ALA A 51 -0.13 14.92 -7.72
C ALA A 51 -0.14 13.41 -7.97
N SER A 52 0.32 12.98 -9.15
CA SER A 52 0.43 11.56 -9.50
C SER A 52 1.42 10.83 -8.59
N LEU A 53 2.58 11.43 -8.32
CA LEU A 53 3.59 10.83 -7.46
C LEU A 53 3.14 10.72 -6.00
N LYS A 54 2.38 11.69 -5.48
CA LYS A 54 1.76 11.60 -4.15
C LYS A 54 0.75 10.45 -4.06
N ALA A 55 -0.05 10.23 -5.10
CA ALA A 55 -0.99 9.11 -5.14
C ALA A 55 -0.25 7.75 -5.10
N GLN A 56 0.88 7.64 -5.81
CA GLN A 56 1.71 6.43 -5.76
C GLN A 56 2.33 6.22 -4.37
N LEU A 57 2.84 7.27 -3.73
CA LEU A 57 3.34 7.19 -2.35
C LEU A 57 2.25 6.77 -1.36
N GLN A 58 1.03 7.30 -1.52
CA GLN A 58 -0.09 6.91 -0.70
C GLN A 58 -0.44 5.42 -0.88
N ALA A 59 -0.36 4.88 -2.09
CA ALA A 59 -0.56 3.45 -2.33
C ALA A 59 0.51 2.59 -1.64
N VAL A 60 1.77 3.02 -1.64
CA VAL A 60 2.86 2.36 -0.89
C VAL A 60 2.57 2.35 0.62
N ASP A 61 2.18 3.51 1.17
CA ASP A 61 1.83 3.61 2.59
C ASP A 61 0.60 2.74 2.93
N SER A 62 -0.40 2.68 2.05
CA SER A 62 -1.58 1.81 2.22
C SER A 62 -1.22 0.33 2.22
N LEU A 63 -0.36 -0.13 1.31
CA LEU A 63 0.12 -1.52 1.27
C LEU A 63 0.91 -1.88 2.54
N HIS A 64 1.74 -0.97 3.02
CA HIS A 64 2.48 -1.17 4.26
C HIS A 64 1.55 -1.26 5.48
N GLY A 65 0.54 -0.38 5.55
CA GLY A 65 -0.48 -0.42 6.60
C GLY A 65 -1.30 -1.72 6.57
N LEU A 66 -1.69 -2.17 5.38
CA LEU A 66 -2.43 -3.43 5.20
C LEU A 66 -1.62 -4.63 5.69
N ALA A 67 -0.36 -4.75 5.27
CA ALA A 67 0.54 -5.80 5.74
C ALA A 67 0.78 -5.75 7.26
N GLY A 68 0.87 -4.54 7.84
CA GLY A 68 0.95 -4.35 9.29
C GLY A 68 -0.30 -4.89 10.02
N LEU A 69 -1.49 -4.59 9.52
CA LEU A 69 -2.76 -5.10 10.06
C LEU A 69 -2.86 -6.62 9.94
N MET A 70 -2.48 -7.18 8.80
CA MET A 70 -2.42 -8.62 8.56
C MET A 70 -1.49 -9.32 9.56
N THR A 71 -0.30 -8.75 9.78
CA THR A 71 0.64 -9.24 10.80
C THR A 71 0.03 -9.19 12.20
N LEU A 72 -0.55 -8.04 12.58
CA LEU A 72 -1.09 -7.81 13.92
C LEU A 72 -2.24 -8.76 14.26
N LEU A 73 -3.07 -9.10 13.26
CA LEU A 73 -4.26 -9.93 13.43
C LEU A 73 -4.04 -11.40 13.04
N ALA A 74 -2.78 -11.77 12.75
CA ALA A 74 -2.40 -13.11 12.28
C ALA A 74 -3.27 -13.58 11.10
N LYS A 75 -3.40 -12.73 10.08
CA LYS A 75 -4.17 -12.99 8.85
C LYS A 75 -3.25 -13.04 7.64
N ASP A 76 -3.48 -14.02 6.78
CA ASP A 76 -2.68 -14.20 5.55
C ASP A 76 -3.35 -13.56 4.32
N LYS A 77 -4.62 -13.17 4.43
CA LYS A 77 -5.37 -12.54 3.34
C LYS A 77 -6.07 -11.26 3.79
N PRO A 78 -6.08 -10.21 2.92
CA PRO A 78 -6.80 -8.97 3.23
C PRO A 78 -8.28 -9.18 3.54
N GLU A 79 -8.96 -10.11 2.85
CA GLU A 79 -10.38 -10.42 3.06
C GLU A 79 -10.68 -11.06 4.42
N ASP A 80 -9.66 -11.58 5.12
CA ASP A 80 -9.81 -12.14 6.46
C ASP A 80 -9.67 -11.07 7.56
N LEU A 81 -9.37 -9.82 7.18
CA LEU A 81 -9.32 -8.70 8.11
C LEU A 81 -10.74 -8.31 8.54
N PRO A 82 -10.94 -7.98 9.83
CA PRO A 82 -12.22 -7.48 10.30
C PRO A 82 -12.55 -6.16 9.60
N ASP A 83 -13.84 -5.93 9.36
CA ASP A 83 -14.30 -4.62 8.90
C ASP A 83 -14.05 -3.59 9.99
N LEU A 84 -13.08 -2.69 9.76
CA LEU A 84 -12.73 -1.58 10.64
C LEU A 84 -13.59 -0.34 10.36
N GLY A 85 -14.77 -0.51 9.75
CA GLY A 85 -15.73 0.56 9.47
C GLY A 85 -15.95 1.51 10.66
N PRO A 86 -16.47 2.73 10.39
CA PRO A 86 -16.53 3.81 11.38
C PRO A 86 -17.27 3.45 12.68
N ASP A 87 -18.15 2.43 12.66
CA ASP A 87 -18.91 1.96 13.82
C ASP A 87 -18.16 0.96 14.71
N ASN A 88 -17.04 0.39 14.25
CA ASN A 88 -16.27 -0.65 14.94
C ASN A 88 -15.02 -0.12 15.67
N ILE A 89 -14.68 1.17 15.51
CA ILE A 89 -13.63 1.86 16.27
C ILE A 89 -14.27 2.52 17.50
N ARG A 90 -14.60 1.72 18.53
CA ARG A 90 -14.84 2.25 19.87
C ARG A 90 -13.52 2.26 20.62
N ILE A 91 -12.84 3.41 20.60
CA ILE A 91 -11.74 3.74 21.51
C ILE A 91 -12.35 4.36 22.76
#